data_AF-A0A418SIB5-F1
#
_entry.id   AF-A0A418SIB5-F1
#
_cell.length_a   1.000
_cell.length_b   1.000
_cell.length_c   1.000
_cell.angle_alpha   90.00
_cell.angle_beta   90.00
_cell.angle_gamma   90.00
#
_symmetry.space_group_name_H-M   'P 1'
#
loop_
_entity.id
_entity.type
_entity.pdbx_description
1 polymer ?
#
loop_
_entity_poly.entity_id
_entity_poly.type
_entity_poly.pdbx_seq_one_letter_code
_entity_poly.pdbx_strand_id
1 'polypeptide(L)'
;MRQITKIRTVAAALILGALSACAATNDSTALPSEEFLFRSDAGRLAGTYNPLGFFAAEVPTYLGAACRGGKVTGYAETAQPDGRTVSFAASCAEGPLYPRGGVYEVEKRIDGSVLVAGTTGNGDGLIRTENEY
;
A
#
# COMPACT_ATOMS: atom_id res chain seq x y z
N MET A 1 45.35 -53.12 -13.99
CA MET A 1 46.27 -52.02 -13.62
C MET A 1 45.68 -51.28 -12.41
N ARG A 2 46.55 -50.94 -11.45
CA ARG A 2 46.26 -50.58 -10.05
C ARG A 2 45.77 -49.13 -9.85
N GLN A 3 44.96 -48.95 -8.80
CA GLN A 3 44.49 -47.67 -8.21
C GLN A 3 45.63 -46.69 -7.88
N ILE A 4 45.39 -45.37 -7.96
CA ILE A 4 45.79 -44.39 -6.92
C ILE A 4 44.77 -43.24 -6.83
N THR A 5 44.08 -43.22 -5.70
CA THR A 5 43.20 -42.20 -5.11
C THR A 5 43.88 -40.83 -4.93
N LYS A 6 43.20 -39.73 -5.21
CA LYS A 6 43.47 -38.43 -4.56
C LYS A 6 42.16 -37.75 -4.13
N ILE A 7 41.72 -38.16 -2.94
CA ILE A 7 40.80 -37.43 -2.09
C ILE A 7 41.55 -36.19 -1.59
N ARG A 8 41.04 -35.00 -1.84
CA ARG A 8 41.40 -33.80 -1.10
C ARG A 8 40.16 -33.27 -0.40
N THR A 9 39.99 -33.79 0.81
CA THR A 9 39.15 -33.25 1.87
C THR A 9 39.65 -31.84 2.19
N VAL A 10 38.85 -30.82 1.90
CA VAL A 10 38.99 -29.52 2.55
C VAL A 10 37.80 -29.40 3.49
N ALA A 11 38.15 -29.32 4.78
CA ALA A 11 37.25 -29.36 5.91
C ALA A 11 36.34 -28.13 5.96
N ALA A 12 35.19 -28.38 6.57
CA ALA A 12 34.12 -27.44 6.88
C ALA A 12 34.60 -26.22 7.69
N ALA A 13 34.07 -25.05 7.32
CA ALA A 13 33.88 -23.94 8.25
C ALA A 13 32.37 -23.67 8.35
N LEU A 14 31.71 -24.42 9.25
CA LEU A 14 30.33 -24.16 9.68
C LEU A 14 30.34 -22.89 10.53
N ILE A 15 30.10 -21.74 9.90
CA ILE A 15 29.80 -20.50 10.62
C ILE A 15 28.36 -20.60 11.11
N LEU A 16 28.17 -21.08 12.35
CA LEU A 16 26.92 -20.91 13.09
C LEU A 16 26.80 -19.44 13.49
N GLY A 17 26.35 -18.62 12.54
CA GLY A 17 25.81 -17.30 12.81
C GLY A 17 24.39 -17.47 13.33
N ALA A 18 24.24 -17.58 14.66
CA ALA A 18 22.97 -17.34 15.31
C ALA A 18 22.64 -15.85 15.15
N LEU A 19 22.06 -15.48 14.00
CA LEU A 19 21.39 -14.20 13.89
C LEU A 19 20.19 -14.27 14.82
N SER A 20 20.34 -13.61 15.97
CA SER A 20 19.25 -13.21 16.83
C SER A 20 18.13 -12.65 15.96
N ALA A 21 17.07 -13.42 15.82
CA ALA A 21 15.82 -12.93 15.27
C ALA A 21 15.41 -11.76 16.14
N CYS A 22 15.61 -10.54 15.63
CA CYS A 22 14.81 -9.41 16.05
C CYS A 22 13.37 -9.80 15.69
N ALA A 23 12.68 -10.44 16.63
CA ALA A 23 11.24 -10.42 16.67
C ALA A 23 10.88 -8.95 16.94
N ALA A 24 10.92 -8.14 15.89
CA ALA A 24 10.11 -6.95 15.84
C ALA A 24 8.67 -7.48 15.98
N THR A 25 8.16 -7.41 17.20
CA THR A 25 6.73 -7.35 17.42
C THR A 25 6.26 -6.19 16.57
N ASN A 26 5.80 -6.50 15.36
CA ASN A 26 4.98 -5.60 14.57
C ASN A 26 3.73 -5.44 15.40
N ASP A 27 3.75 -4.42 16.27
CA ASP A 27 2.58 -3.90 16.92
C ASP A 27 1.69 -3.45 15.76
N SER A 28 0.85 -4.39 15.30
CA SER A 28 -0.14 -4.19 14.26
C SER A 28 -1.21 -3.34 14.90
N THR A 29 -0.88 -2.05 15.07
CA THR A 29 -1.85 -1.00 15.28
C THR A 29 -2.78 -1.11 14.08
N ALA A 30 -3.95 -1.71 14.34
CA ALA A 30 -4.97 -1.88 13.32
C ALA A 30 -5.21 -0.52 12.69
N LEU A 31 -5.26 -0.46 11.35
CA LEU A 31 -5.66 0.77 10.66
C LEU A 31 -6.99 1.24 11.26
N PRO A 32 -7.10 2.53 11.62
CA PRO A 32 -8.38 3.11 12.05
C PRO A 32 -9.47 2.71 11.05
N SER A 33 -10.68 2.37 11.52
CA SER A 33 -11.76 2.02 10.60
C SER A 33 -12.11 3.18 9.67
N GLU A 34 -12.01 4.40 10.18
CA GLU A 34 -12.43 5.63 9.50
C GLU A 34 -11.36 6.25 8.61
N GLU A 35 -10.17 5.65 8.50
CA GLU A 35 -9.07 6.20 7.70
C GLU A 35 -8.41 5.14 6.81
N PHE A 36 -7.97 5.54 5.62
CA PHE A 36 -6.96 4.78 4.89
C PHE A 36 -6.00 5.67 4.10
N LEU A 37 -4.81 5.12 3.84
CA LEU A 37 -3.80 5.75 3.01
C LEU A 37 -3.65 5.03 1.67
N PHE A 38 -3.38 5.81 0.62
CA PHE A 38 -2.98 5.26 -0.67
C PHE A 38 -1.91 6.09 -1.35
N ARG A 39 -1.12 5.43 -2.18
CA ARG A 39 -0.07 6.06 -2.97
C ARG A 39 -0.49 6.13 -4.43
N SER A 40 -0.17 7.26 -5.06
CA SER A 40 -0.18 7.41 -6.50
C SER A 40 1.25 7.44 -7.01
N ASP A 41 1.59 6.61 -7.98
CA ASP A 41 2.88 6.62 -8.68
C ASP A 41 2.66 6.43 -10.18
N ALA A 42 2.99 7.46 -10.97
CA ALA A 42 2.78 7.48 -12.42
C ALA A 42 1.37 7.03 -12.86
N GLY A 43 0.34 7.33 -12.06
CA GLY A 43 -1.06 6.95 -12.33
C GLY A 43 -1.47 5.58 -11.81
N ARG A 44 -0.57 4.80 -11.22
CA ARG A 44 -0.89 3.59 -10.48
C ARG A 44 -1.26 3.94 -9.06
N LEU A 45 -2.36 3.39 -8.57
CA LEU A 45 -2.86 3.61 -7.22
C LEU A 45 -2.76 2.32 -6.44
N ALA A 46 -2.26 2.38 -5.21
CA ALA A 46 -2.20 1.23 -4.32
C ALA A 46 -2.32 1.67 -2.86
N GLY A 47 -3.01 0.88 -2.06
CA GLY A 47 -3.22 1.14 -0.65
C GLY A 47 -3.87 -0.03 0.05
N THR A 48 -4.24 0.20 1.31
CA THR A 48 -4.91 -0.78 2.16
C THR A 48 -5.95 -0.05 2.99
N TYR A 49 -7.16 -0.59 3.09
CA TYR A 49 -8.23 -0.04 3.94
C TYR A 49 -8.78 -1.09 4.89
N ASN A 50 -9.48 -0.61 5.93
CA ASN A 50 -10.22 -1.45 6.85
C ASN A 50 -11.69 -1.59 6.37
N PRO A 51 -12.17 -2.80 6.01
CA PRO A 51 -13.51 -2.99 5.47
C PRO A 51 -14.64 -2.78 6.49
N LEU A 52 -14.31 -2.54 7.77
CA LEU A 52 -15.31 -2.14 8.77
C LEU A 52 -15.75 -0.69 8.63
N GLY A 53 -14.90 0.19 8.07
CA GLY A 53 -15.27 1.60 7.86
C GLY A 53 -15.41 2.01 6.39
N PHE A 54 -14.91 1.22 5.44
CA PHE A 54 -15.06 1.52 4.00
C PHE A 54 -15.65 0.36 3.22
N PHE A 55 -16.62 0.67 2.36
CA PHE A 55 -17.14 -0.31 1.41
C PHE A 55 -16.28 -0.35 0.15
N ALA A 56 -16.07 -1.56 -0.39
CA ALA A 56 -15.32 -1.79 -1.64
C ALA A 56 -15.80 -0.90 -2.81
N ALA A 57 -17.11 -0.64 -2.89
CA ALA A 57 -17.69 0.21 -3.93
C ALA A 57 -17.37 1.71 -3.77
N GLU A 58 -17.05 2.17 -2.56
CA GLU A 58 -16.74 3.57 -2.28
C GLU A 58 -15.27 3.90 -2.59
N VAL A 59 -14.36 2.95 -2.34
CA VAL A 59 -12.92 3.17 -2.48
C VAL A 59 -12.54 3.73 -3.86
N PRO A 60 -13.00 3.16 -5.01
CA PRO A 60 -12.74 3.73 -6.33
C PRO A 60 -13.12 5.20 -6.49
N THR A 61 -14.19 5.63 -5.82
CA THR A 61 -14.67 7.01 -5.85
C THR A 61 -13.68 7.95 -5.16
N TYR A 62 -13.17 7.58 -3.99
CA TYR A 62 -12.18 8.39 -3.26
C TYR A 62 -10.83 8.44 -3.98
N LEU A 63 -10.44 7.32 -4.60
CA LEU A 63 -9.22 7.25 -5.43
C LEU A 63 -9.26 8.22 -6.62
N GLY A 64 -10.45 8.57 -7.11
CA GLY A 64 -10.65 9.54 -8.18
C GLY A 64 -9.99 10.91 -7.91
N ALA A 65 -9.84 11.30 -6.64
CA ALA A 65 -9.19 12.55 -6.25
C ALA A 65 -7.71 12.66 -6.73
N ALA A 66 -7.04 11.52 -6.94
CA ALA A 66 -5.67 11.48 -7.46
C ALA A 66 -5.60 11.45 -9.00
N CYS A 67 -6.73 11.36 -9.69
CA CYS A 67 -6.81 11.11 -11.12
C CYS A 67 -7.35 12.29 -11.91
N ARG A 68 -6.77 12.53 -13.10
CA ARG A 68 -7.37 13.45 -14.05
C ARG A 68 -8.74 12.92 -14.45
N GLY A 69 -9.74 13.81 -14.47
CA GLY A 69 -11.12 13.45 -14.79
C GLY A 69 -11.84 12.63 -13.70
N GLY A 70 -11.22 12.40 -12.54
CA GLY A 70 -11.85 11.73 -11.41
C GLY A 70 -12.11 10.23 -11.59
N LYS A 71 -11.56 9.60 -12.63
CA LYS A 71 -11.88 8.21 -13.01
C LYS A 71 -10.71 7.26 -12.78
N VAL A 72 -11.04 6.12 -12.17
CA VAL A 72 -10.14 4.97 -12.02
C VAL A 72 -10.55 3.82 -12.94
N THR A 73 -9.60 2.94 -13.22
CA THR A 73 -9.78 1.71 -14.00
C THR A 73 -8.95 0.57 -13.39
N GLY A 74 -9.32 -0.67 -13.69
CA GLY A 74 -8.59 -1.85 -13.23
C GLY A 74 -8.56 -2.01 -11.71
N TYR A 75 -9.62 -1.56 -11.01
CA TYR A 75 -9.73 -1.72 -9.57
C TYR A 75 -9.79 -3.21 -9.19
N ALA A 76 -8.91 -3.62 -8.29
CA ALA A 76 -8.86 -4.97 -7.76
C ALA A 76 -8.49 -4.94 -6.28
N GLU A 77 -9.05 -5.88 -5.53
CA GLU A 77 -8.87 -6.03 -4.10
C GLU A 77 -8.27 -7.40 -3.76
N THR A 78 -7.55 -7.46 -2.64
CA THR A 78 -7.05 -8.71 -2.06
C THR A 78 -7.17 -8.60 -0.55
N ALA A 79 -8.00 -9.48 0.03
CA ALA A 79 -8.12 -9.63 1.47
C ALA A 79 -6.77 -10.09 2.04
N GLN A 80 -6.31 -9.43 3.10
CA GLN A 80 -5.01 -9.74 3.70
C GLN A 80 -5.12 -10.93 4.66
N PRO A 81 -4.02 -11.69 4.88
CA PRO A 81 -4.00 -12.82 5.82
C PRO A 81 -4.35 -12.44 7.26
N ASP A 82 -4.29 -11.15 7.61
CA ASP A 82 -4.70 -10.63 8.92
C ASP A 82 -6.22 -10.74 9.15
N GLY A 83 -7.02 -10.92 8.09
CA GLY A 83 -8.49 -10.94 8.14
C GLY A 83 -9.13 -9.61 8.52
N ARG A 84 -8.35 -8.52 8.55
CA ARG A 84 -8.76 -7.21 9.07
C ARG A 84 -8.58 -6.10 8.05
N THR A 85 -7.79 -6.31 7.01
CA THR A 85 -7.53 -5.29 6.01
C THR A 85 -7.68 -5.84 4.59
N VAL A 86 -7.98 -4.94 3.67
CA VAL A 86 -8.06 -5.22 2.23
C VAL A 86 -7.06 -4.33 1.53
N SER A 87 -6.09 -4.94 0.85
CA SER A 87 -5.26 -4.19 -0.09
C SER A 87 -5.96 -4.02 -1.41
N PHE A 88 -5.68 -2.93 -2.10
CA PHE A 88 -6.21 -2.68 -3.43
C PHE A 88 -5.14 -2.14 -4.37
N ALA A 89 -5.41 -2.30 -5.65
CA ALA A 89 -4.69 -1.64 -6.72
C ALA A 89 -5.69 -1.08 -7.74
N ALA A 90 -5.34 0.04 -8.36
CA ALA A 90 -6.09 0.66 -9.45
C ALA A 90 -5.15 1.45 -10.36
N SER A 91 -5.69 2.03 -11.43
CA SER A 91 -5.00 3.01 -12.26
C SER A 91 -5.91 4.17 -12.61
N CYS A 92 -5.35 5.36 -12.77
CA CYS A 92 -6.08 6.52 -13.29
C CYS A 92 -6.37 6.34 -14.78
N ALA A 93 -7.65 6.43 -15.18
CA ALA A 93 -8.07 6.20 -16.56
C ALA A 93 -7.46 7.22 -17.54
N GLU A 94 -7.30 8.47 -17.12
CA GLU A 94 -6.77 9.58 -17.92
C GLU A 94 -5.40 10.07 -17.41
N GLY A 95 -4.72 9.23 -16.63
CA GLY A 95 -3.45 9.54 -15.96
C GLY A 95 -3.62 10.27 -14.61
N PRO A 96 -2.53 10.37 -13.83
CA PRO A 96 -2.58 11.01 -12.52
C PRO A 96 -2.79 12.52 -12.66
N LEU A 97 -3.46 13.11 -11.68
CA LEU A 97 -3.55 14.58 -11.55
C LEU A 97 -2.16 15.19 -11.31
N TYR A 98 -1.30 14.46 -10.57
CA TYR A 98 0.08 14.85 -10.25
C TYR A 98 1.09 13.80 -10.76
N PRO A 99 1.84 14.09 -11.84
CA PRO A 99 2.71 13.10 -12.49
C PRO A 99 3.85 12.53 -11.63
N ARG A 100 4.32 13.30 -10.63
CA ARG A 100 5.37 12.85 -9.69
C ARG A 100 4.84 11.98 -8.55
N GLY A 101 3.56 11.65 -8.58
CA GLY A 101 2.91 10.87 -7.54
C GLY A 101 2.59 11.67 -6.28
N GLY A 102 2.12 10.94 -5.27
CA GLY A 102 1.75 11.49 -3.98
C GLY A 102 1.27 10.42 -3.01
N VAL A 103 1.12 10.81 -1.75
CA VAL A 103 0.46 10.02 -0.72
C VAL A 103 -0.83 10.74 -0.37
N TYR A 104 -1.92 9.98 -0.31
CA TYR A 104 -3.25 10.46 -0.04
C TYR A 104 -3.81 9.76 1.18
N GLU A 105 -4.59 10.50 1.94
CA GLU A 105 -5.32 10.08 3.12
C GLU A 105 -6.81 10.29 2.85
N VAL A 106 -7.61 9.29 3.20
CA VAL A 106 -9.05 9.34 3.13
C VAL A 106 -9.58 9.15 4.54
N GLU A 107 -10.34 10.13 5.03
CA GLU A 107 -10.89 10.15 6.38
C GLU A 107 -12.42 10.32 6.31
N LYS A 108 -13.17 9.42 6.96
CA LYS A 108 -14.60 9.59 7.24
C LYS A 108 -14.76 10.42 8.51
N ARG A 109 -15.46 11.54 8.41
CA ARG A 109 -15.71 12.43 9.56
C ARG A 109 -16.99 12.07 10.28
N ILE A 110 -17.12 12.58 11.51
CA ILE A 110 -18.28 12.36 12.37
C ILE A 110 -19.60 12.91 11.79
N ASP A 111 -19.52 13.89 10.88
CA ASP A 111 -20.67 14.47 10.17
C ASP A 111 -21.07 13.67 8.92
N GLY A 112 -20.38 12.57 8.62
CA GLY A 112 -20.61 11.73 7.44
C GLY A 112 -19.88 12.20 6.18
N SER A 113 -19.22 13.37 6.21
CA SER A 113 -18.41 13.83 5.09
C SER A 113 -17.12 13.02 4.94
N VAL A 114 -16.58 12.98 3.72
CA VAL A 114 -15.30 12.34 3.44
C VAL A 114 -14.28 13.39 3.03
N LEU A 115 -13.17 13.41 3.76
CA LEU A 115 -11.99 14.17 3.42
C LEU A 115 -11.04 13.30 2.62
N VAL A 116 -10.63 13.77 1.45
CA VAL A 116 -9.47 13.21 0.74
C VAL A 116 -8.37 14.26 0.72
N ALA A 117 -7.32 14.03 1.51
CA ALA A 117 -6.15 14.89 1.58
C ALA A 117 -4.96 14.24 0.89
N GLY A 118 -4.00 14.99 0.38
CA GLY A 118 -2.79 14.39 -0.17
C GLY A 118 -1.61 15.34 -0.27
N THR A 119 -0.41 14.78 -0.18
CA THR A 119 0.87 15.48 -0.42
C THR A 119 1.46 14.99 -1.73
N THR A 120 1.85 15.93 -2.61
CA THR A 120 2.36 15.59 -3.96
C THR A 120 3.84 15.85 -4.13
N GLY A 121 4.48 15.12 -5.05
CA GLY A 121 5.91 15.23 -5.34
C GLY A 121 6.37 16.55 -6.00
N ASN A 122 5.49 17.55 -6.13
CA ASN A 122 5.81 18.85 -6.73
C ASN A 122 6.27 19.91 -5.73
N GLY A 123 6.30 19.62 -4.42
CA GLY A 123 6.71 20.58 -3.39
C GLY A 123 5.66 21.65 -3.05
N ASP A 124 4.64 21.81 -3.89
CA ASP A 124 3.47 22.64 -3.66
C ASP A 124 2.21 21.77 -3.59
N GLY A 125 1.41 21.94 -2.55
CA GLY A 125 0.00 21.56 -2.55
C GLY A 125 -0.34 20.34 -1.72
N LEU A 126 -0.78 20.62 -0.48
CA LEU A 126 -1.82 19.83 0.16
C LEU A 126 -3.04 19.86 -0.77
N ILE A 127 -3.43 18.72 -1.33
CA ILE A 127 -4.72 18.60 -1.99
C ILE A 127 -5.73 18.33 -0.88
N ARG A 128 -6.86 19.05 -0.89
CA ARG A 128 -7.99 18.76 -0.02
C ARG A 128 -9.23 18.73 -0.88
N THR A 129 -9.86 17.57 -0.97
CA THR A 129 -11.18 17.40 -1.57
C THR A 129 -12.13 16.97 -0.48
N GLU A 130 -13.20 17.74 -0.28
CA GLU A 130 -14.28 17.38 0.63
C GLU A 130 -15.48 17.04 -0.23
N ASN A 131 -16.04 15.86 -0.01
CA ASN A 131 -17.26 15.43 -0.66
C ASN A 131 -18.28 15.07 0.40
N GLU A 132 -19.48 15.62 0.27
CA GLU A 132 -20.68 15.15 0.97
C GLU A 132 -21.26 14.01 0.12
N TYR A 133 -21.34 12.80 0.68
CA TYR A 133 -21.90 11.62 0.02
C TYR A 133 -23.19 11.16 0.72
#